data_AF-A0A5B0QYW9-F1
#
_entry.id   AF-A0A5B0QYW9-F1
#
_cell.length_a   1.000
_cell.length_b   1.000
_cell.length_c   1.000
_cell.angle_alpha   90.00
_cell.angle_beta   90.00
_cell.angle_gamma   90.00
#
_symmetry.space_group_name_H-M   'P 1'
#
loop_
_entity.id
_entity.type
_entity.pdbx_description
1 polymer ?
#
loop_
_entity_poly.entity_id
_entity_poly.type
_entity_poly.pdbx_seq_one_letter_code
_entity_poly.pdbx_strand_id
1 'polypeptide(L)'
;MPISEAQQLAEMILQAVKDIEADTAAQIPGGKTTNINLPTVAAEDNLEATPQRRTALRTLKAATHQLLATLMPVGLHVQELHYSFHQTAALDTVVRARIADLIHSIDPDSSKGGVHVAVLAENAGMDPRKLSHILRFLALRNVFCELKPGYWANNRCSFPLRTDSPNTIWNALGHLREEIALPALVELPEVLLDKEGGRALSWDHKKSAFQKYYEPGCDFFDFLAKSKDGYRAERFGKTMIELSRSCGTGDAHYKGYDWKKLGANGTLIDVGGGIGGPAYAIANYLPGWKIVVQDRAEVAKSGKENYQKIGSTANLEFEEVDFLKAQPAHRVQGADAYFLRHILHDWPAKACV
;
A
#
# COMPACT_ATOMS: atom_id res chain seq x y z
N MET A 1 -30.39 24.59 24.49
CA MET A 1 -29.08 25.04 24.00
C MET A 1 -28.84 24.39 22.64
N PRO A 2 -28.26 25.09 21.65
CA PRO A 2 -27.91 24.47 20.38
C PRO A 2 -26.86 23.37 20.58
N ILE A 3 -26.89 22.34 19.74
CA ILE A 3 -25.91 21.23 19.74
C ILE A 3 -24.54 21.80 19.38
N SER A 4 -23.52 21.50 20.18
CA SER A 4 -22.14 21.94 19.92
C SER A 4 -21.54 21.29 18.68
N GLU A 5 -20.54 21.92 18.06
CA GLU A 5 -19.83 21.36 16.90
C GLU A 5 -19.22 19.97 17.19
N ALA A 6 -18.69 19.76 18.40
CA ALA A 6 -18.16 18.47 18.82
C ALA A 6 -19.24 17.37 18.85
N GLN A 7 -20.45 17.71 19.30
CA GLN A 7 -21.58 16.78 19.27
C GLN A 7 -22.04 16.49 17.83
N GLN A 8 -22.05 17.50 16.95
CA GLN A 8 -22.36 17.30 15.53
C GLN A 8 -21.34 16.36 14.85
N LEU A 9 -20.05 16.49 15.17
CA LEU A 9 -19.00 15.58 14.69
C LEU A 9 -19.22 14.14 15.20
N ALA A 10 -19.62 13.96 16.46
CA ALA A 10 -19.95 12.65 17.00
C ALA A 10 -21.18 12.02 16.31
N GLU A 11 -22.20 12.82 16.00
CA GLU A 11 -23.36 12.38 15.21
C GLU A 11 -22.96 11.97 13.78
N MET A 12 -22.06 12.71 13.13
CA MET A 12 -21.51 12.35 11.82
C MET A 12 -20.72 11.03 11.86
N ILE A 13 -19.92 10.81 12.91
CA ILE A 13 -19.20 9.54 13.12
C ILE A 13 -20.20 8.39 13.25
N LEU A 14 -21.24 8.54 14.07
CA LEU A 14 -22.26 7.52 14.26
C LEU A 14 -23.01 7.21 12.96
N GLN A 15 -23.35 8.23 12.18
CA GLN A 15 -24.00 8.03 10.88
C GLN A 15 -23.09 7.30 9.90
N ALA A 16 -21.82 7.69 9.82
CA ALA A 16 -20.84 7.02 8.98
C ALA A 16 -20.65 5.54 9.35
N VAL A 17 -20.65 5.20 10.65
CA VAL A 17 -20.62 3.81 11.12
C VAL A 17 -21.83 3.03 10.61
N LYS A 18 -23.05 3.57 10.79
CA LYS A 18 -24.28 2.93 10.30
C LYS A 18 -24.24 2.68 8.79
N ASP A 19 -23.74 3.65 8.03
CA ASP A 19 -23.65 3.55 6.57
C ASP A 19 -22.63 2.47 6.14
N ILE A 20 -21.49 2.36 6.84
CA ILE A 20 -20.48 1.31 6.61
C ILE A 20 -21.05 -0.06 6.94
N GLU A 21 -21.76 -0.20 8.06
CA GLU A 21 -22.37 -1.47 8.46
C GLU A 21 -23.49 -1.89 7.50
N ALA A 22 -24.33 -0.95 7.06
CA ALA A 22 -25.38 -1.21 6.08
C ALA A 22 -24.81 -1.65 4.73
N ASP A 23 -23.78 -0.95 4.23
CA ASP A 23 -23.09 -1.33 2.99
C ASP A 23 -22.41 -2.71 3.12
N THR A 24 -21.81 -3.00 4.27
CA THR A 24 -21.21 -4.31 4.55
C THR A 24 -22.25 -5.42 4.54
N ALA A 25 -23.40 -5.22 5.20
CA ALA A 25 -24.50 -6.19 5.25
C ALA A 25 -25.16 -6.41 3.88
N ALA A 26 -25.17 -5.40 3.01
CA ALA A 26 -25.69 -5.50 1.65
C ALA A 26 -24.79 -6.35 0.73
N GLN A 27 -23.47 -6.30 0.93
CA GLN A 27 -22.51 -7.08 0.14
C GLN A 27 -22.22 -8.47 0.74
N ILE A 28 -22.33 -8.61 2.06
CA ILE A 28 -22.14 -9.87 2.79
C ILE A 28 -23.42 -10.14 3.61
N PRO A 29 -24.34 -10.99 3.14
CA PRO A 29 -25.57 -11.29 3.88
C PRO A 29 -25.28 -11.80 5.30
N GLY A 30 -25.74 -11.07 6.33
CA GLY A 30 -25.46 -11.39 7.73
C GLY A 30 -24.04 -11.04 8.21
N GLY A 31 -23.24 -10.37 7.37
CA GLY A 31 -21.90 -9.92 7.69
C GLY A 31 -21.89 -8.91 8.83
N LYS A 32 -20.90 -9.05 9.71
CA LYS A 32 -20.62 -8.11 10.80
C LYS A 32 -19.17 -7.66 10.69
N THR A 33 -18.88 -6.46 11.18
CA THR A 33 -17.50 -5.97 11.29
C THR A 33 -16.65 -6.97 12.07
N THR A 34 -15.52 -7.35 11.48
CA THR A 34 -14.59 -8.30 12.08
C THR A 34 -13.97 -7.70 13.34
N ASN A 35 -13.92 -8.48 14.42
CA ASN A 35 -13.30 -8.04 15.67
C ASN A 35 -11.81 -7.75 15.44
N ILE A 36 -11.38 -6.54 15.81
CA ILE A 36 -10.00 -6.04 15.66
C ILE A 36 -8.96 -6.98 16.28
N ASN A 37 -9.31 -7.71 17.35
CA ASN A 37 -8.42 -8.61 18.08
C ASN A 37 -8.21 -9.97 17.39
N LEU A 38 -8.95 -10.29 16.32
CA LEU A 38 -8.79 -11.56 15.62
C LEU A 38 -7.64 -11.51 14.61
N PRO A 39 -6.74 -12.50 14.59
CA PRO A 39 -5.66 -12.59 13.62
C PRO A 39 -6.19 -13.16 12.29
N THR A 40 -7.05 -12.43 11.60
CA THR A 40 -7.62 -12.87 10.31
C THR A 40 -7.67 -11.73 9.31
N VAL A 41 -7.68 -12.08 8.03
CA VAL A 41 -8.06 -11.13 6.97
C VAL A 41 -9.56 -10.99 6.98
N ALA A 42 -10.03 -9.78 7.24
CA ALA A 42 -11.43 -9.49 7.38
C ALA A 42 -12.11 -9.58 6.00
N ALA A 43 -13.28 -10.21 5.92
CA ALA A 43 -14.00 -10.33 4.65
C ALA A 43 -14.34 -8.94 4.08
N GLU A 44 -14.63 -7.99 4.97
CA GLU A 44 -14.96 -6.62 4.60
C GLU A 44 -13.81 -5.81 3.97
N ASP A 45 -12.56 -6.29 4.06
CA ASP A 45 -11.39 -5.66 3.42
C ASP A 45 -11.42 -5.83 1.89
N ASN A 46 -12.12 -6.85 1.38
CA ASN A 46 -12.21 -7.15 -0.05
C ASN A 46 -13.51 -6.65 -0.69
N LEU A 47 -14.31 -5.88 0.04
CA LEU A 47 -15.58 -5.36 -0.48
C LEU A 47 -15.35 -4.33 -1.57
N GLU A 48 -16.32 -4.28 -2.50
CA GLU A 48 -16.35 -3.19 -3.46
C GLU A 48 -16.53 -1.88 -2.69
N ALA A 49 -15.65 -0.93 -2.97
CA ALA A 49 -15.72 0.40 -2.39
C ALA A 49 -16.85 1.20 -3.08
N THR A 50 -18.12 0.92 -2.75
CA THR A 50 -19.28 1.63 -3.31
C THR A 50 -19.19 3.14 -3.07
N PRO A 51 -19.89 4.00 -3.85
CA PRO A 51 -19.93 5.44 -3.58
C PRO A 51 -20.36 5.77 -2.14
N GLN A 52 -21.32 5.02 -1.59
CA GLN A 52 -21.77 5.17 -0.19
C GLN A 52 -20.65 4.80 0.78
N ARG A 53 -20.03 3.62 0.64
CA ARG A 53 -18.92 3.17 1.50
C ARG A 53 -17.76 4.16 1.49
N ARG A 54 -17.35 4.63 0.31
CA ARG A 54 -16.24 5.59 0.16
C ARG A 54 -16.55 6.91 0.86
N THR A 55 -17.77 7.42 0.72
CA THR A 55 -18.21 8.64 1.40
C THR A 55 -18.22 8.42 2.91
N ALA A 56 -18.82 7.34 3.39
CA ALA A 56 -18.89 7.04 4.82
C ALA A 56 -17.50 6.85 5.45
N LEU A 57 -16.58 6.12 4.83
CA LEU A 57 -15.20 5.97 5.31
C LEU A 57 -14.43 7.30 5.36
N ARG A 58 -14.62 8.17 4.35
CA ARG A 58 -14.02 9.52 4.34
C ARG A 58 -14.60 10.39 5.44
N THR A 59 -15.92 10.38 5.63
CA THR A 59 -16.62 11.11 6.70
C THR A 59 -16.16 10.63 8.07
N LEU A 60 -16.11 9.31 8.30
CA LEU A 60 -15.62 8.72 9.55
C LEU A 60 -14.22 9.22 9.88
N LYS A 61 -13.28 9.07 8.94
CA LYS A 61 -11.88 9.48 9.13
C LYS A 61 -11.77 10.99 9.40
N ALA A 62 -12.42 11.82 8.60
CA ALA A 62 -12.35 13.27 8.72
C ALA A 62 -12.97 13.76 10.04
N ALA A 63 -14.17 13.28 10.38
CA ALA A 63 -14.88 13.67 11.59
C ALA A 63 -14.16 13.19 12.85
N THR A 64 -13.56 12.00 12.86
CA THR A 64 -12.74 11.53 14.00
C THR A 64 -11.50 12.40 14.19
N HIS A 65 -10.76 12.72 13.12
CA HIS A 65 -9.60 13.61 13.23
C HIS A 65 -9.98 15.01 13.70
N GLN A 66 -11.06 15.58 13.15
CA GLN A 66 -11.53 16.91 13.56
C GLN A 66 -12.01 16.91 15.01
N LEU A 67 -12.75 15.89 15.44
CA LEU A 67 -13.23 15.77 16.81
C LEU A 67 -12.07 15.72 17.81
N LEU A 68 -11.03 14.93 17.52
CA LEU A 68 -9.81 14.87 18.33
C LEU A 68 -9.12 16.24 18.39
N ALA A 69 -8.93 16.90 17.24
CA ALA A 69 -8.29 18.23 17.19
C ALA A 69 -9.12 19.31 17.91
N THR A 70 -10.45 19.22 17.90
CA THR A 70 -11.36 20.15 18.59
C THR A 70 -11.31 20.00 20.11
N LEU A 71 -11.19 18.77 20.62
CA LEU A 71 -11.30 18.49 22.07
C LEU A 71 -9.95 18.38 22.79
N MET A 72 -8.87 18.08 22.08
CA MET A 72 -7.55 17.93 22.68
C MET A 72 -6.84 19.29 22.86
N PRO A 73 -6.00 19.46 23.90
CA PRO A 73 -5.14 20.63 24.00
C PRO A 73 -4.27 20.79 22.75
N VAL A 74 -4.36 21.95 22.07
CA VAL A 74 -3.74 22.16 20.75
C VAL A 74 -2.22 21.91 20.75
N GLY A 75 -1.52 22.30 21.82
CA GLY A 75 -0.08 22.07 21.96
C GLY A 75 0.27 20.58 22.04
N LEU A 76 -0.55 19.79 22.75
CA LEU A 76 -0.40 18.34 22.84
C LEU A 76 -0.64 17.69 21.48
N HIS A 77 -1.68 18.11 20.75
CA HIS A 77 -1.98 17.58 19.42
C HIS A 77 -0.83 17.82 18.42
N VAL A 78 -0.25 19.03 18.41
CA VAL A 78 0.91 19.34 17.55
C VAL A 78 2.15 18.51 17.94
N GLN A 79 2.38 18.31 19.24
CA GLN A 79 3.48 17.45 19.71
C GLN A 79 3.27 15.98 19.29
N GLU A 80 2.05 15.46 19.38
CA GLU A 80 1.73 14.09 18.94
C GLU A 80 1.99 13.88 17.44
N LEU A 81 1.66 14.88 16.61
CA LEU A 81 1.98 14.87 15.18
C LEU A 81 3.49 14.77 14.95
N HIS A 82 4.27 15.56 15.70
CA HIS A 82 5.74 15.49 15.64
C HIS A 82 6.26 14.10 16.06
N TYR A 83 5.75 13.54 17.16
CA TYR A 83 6.18 12.23 17.68
C TYR A 83 5.69 11.02 16.86
N SER A 84 4.95 11.25 15.77
CA SER A 84 4.46 10.17 14.90
C SER A 84 5.58 9.29 14.32
N PHE A 85 6.81 9.78 14.20
CA PHE A 85 7.96 8.97 13.75
C PHE A 85 8.25 7.77 14.65
N HIS A 86 7.89 7.83 15.95
CA HIS A 86 8.00 6.68 16.85
C HIS A 86 7.13 5.51 16.39
N GLN A 87 6.00 5.78 15.74
CA GLN A 87 5.13 4.76 15.16
C GLN A 87 5.82 4.03 14.02
N THR A 88 6.46 4.77 13.12
CA THR A 88 7.23 4.20 12.01
C THR A 88 8.41 3.37 12.52
N ALA A 89 9.16 3.88 13.50
CA ALA A 89 10.30 3.15 14.08
C ALA A 89 9.86 1.87 14.82
N ALA A 90 8.75 1.91 15.55
CA ALA A 90 8.20 0.75 16.23
C ALA A 90 7.71 -0.32 15.23
N LEU A 91 6.98 0.08 14.20
CA LEU A 91 6.54 -0.82 13.12
C LEU A 91 7.72 -1.46 12.39
N ASP A 92 8.73 -0.66 12.03
CA ASP A 92 9.94 -1.19 11.38
C ASP A 92 10.65 -2.24 12.26
N THR A 93 10.75 -1.96 13.57
CA THR A 93 11.41 -2.86 14.51
C THR A 93 10.73 -4.24 14.52
N VAL A 94 9.40 -4.30 14.65
CA VAL A 94 8.67 -5.57 14.71
C VAL A 94 8.62 -6.31 13.36
N VAL A 95 8.60 -5.56 12.25
CA VAL A 95 8.64 -6.12 10.89
C VAL A 95 9.98 -6.78 10.60
N ARG A 96 11.08 -6.11 10.94
CA ARG A 96 12.45 -6.64 10.76
C ARG A 96 12.75 -7.79 11.71
N ALA A 97 12.25 -7.71 12.95
CA ALA A 97 12.34 -8.78 13.93
C ALA A 97 11.35 -9.93 13.66
N ARG A 98 10.54 -9.86 12.60
CA ARG A 98 9.59 -10.92 12.19
C ARG A 98 8.62 -11.33 13.31
N ILE A 99 8.25 -10.38 14.19
CA ILE A 99 7.48 -10.69 15.40
C ILE A 99 6.11 -11.27 15.05
N ALA A 100 5.44 -10.74 14.02
CA ALA A 100 4.14 -11.26 13.60
C ALA A 100 4.24 -12.70 13.06
N ASP A 101 5.29 -13.03 12.29
CA ASP A 101 5.54 -14.41 11.84
C ASP A 101 5.84 -15.34 13.02
N LEU A 102 6.67 -14.90 13.98
CA LEU A 102 7.04 -15.67 15.17
C LEU A 102 5.83 -15.96 16.07
N ILE A 103 4.94 -14.99 16.28
CA ILE A 103 3.70 -15.21 17.02
C ILE A 103 2.84 -16.23 16.27
N HIS A 104 2.69 -16.08 14.95
CA HIS A 104 1.83 -16.97 14.16
C HIS A 104 2.36 -18.41 14.10
N SER A 105 3.67 -18.62 14.02
CA SER A 105 4.25 -19.97 13.98
C SER A 105 4.05 -20.75 15.28
N ILE A 106 3.86 -20.06 16.40
CA ILE A 106 3.69 -20.65 17.73
C ILE A 106 2.21 -20.74 18.14
N ASP A 107 1.46 -19.65 17.97
CA ASP A 107 0.05 -19.53 18.36
C ASP A 107 -0.77 -18.81 17.27
N PRO A 108 -1.08 -19.51 16.16
CA PRO A 108 -1.62 -18.88 14.95
C PRO A 108 -2.97 -18.17 15.17
N ASP A 109 -3.83 -18.78 15.99
CA ASP A 109 -5.20 -18.34 16.23
C ASP A 109 -5.40 -17.77 17.64
N SER A 110 -4.31 -17.49 18.36
CA SER A 110 -4.32 -17.06 19.77
C SER A 110 -4.98 -18.05 20.74
N SER A 111 -5.11 -19.32 20.34
CA SER A 111 -5.79 -20.38 21.10
C SER A 111 -4.96 -20.90 22.26
N LYS A 112 -3.65 -20.66 22.27
CA LYS A 112 -2.72 -21.03 23.34
C LYS A 112 -2.52 -19.91 24.38
N GLY A 113 -3.25 -18.80 24.25
CA GLY A 113 -3.17 -17.67 25.17
C GLY A 113 -1.98 -16.74 24.90
N GLY A 114 -1.46 -16.74 23.67
CA GLY A 114 -0.38 -15.86 23.20
C GLY A 114 1.01 -16.42 23.45
N VAL A 115 2.01 -15.74 22.90
CA VAL A 115 3.43 -16.10 23.00
C VAL A 115 4.13 -15.18 24.01
N HIS A 116 4.86 -15.78 24.95
CA HIS A 116 5.58 -15.00 25.96
C HIS A 116 6.70 -14.16 25.33
N VAL A 117 6.86 -12.91 25.76
CA VAL A 117 7.82 -11.94 25.20
C VAL A 117 9.27 -12.41 25.27
N ALA A 118 9.62 -13.23 26.27
CA ALA A 118 10.97 -13.80 26.36
C ALA A 118 11.29 -14.70 25.16
N VAL A 119 10.32 -15.50 24.70
CA VAL A 119 10.48 -16.39 23.53
C VAL A 119 10.61 -15.55 22.25
N LEU A 120 9.76 -14.53 22.10
CA LEU A 120 9.83 -13.63 20.96
C LEU A 120 11.16 -12.88 20.91
N ALA A 121 11.62 -12.37 22.06
CA ALA A 121 12.85 -11.60 22.19
C ALA A 121 14.09 -12.46 21.92
N GLU A 122 14.13 -13.70 22.41
CA GLU A 122 15.20 -14.65 22.12
C GLU A 122 15.32 -14.92 20.61
N ASN A 123 14.21 -15.23 19.94
CA ASN A 123 14.19 -15.48 18.49
C ASN A 123 14.53 -14.22 17.68
N ALA A 124 14.15 -13.05 18.16
CA ALA A 124 14.45 -11.76 17.53
C ALA A 124 15.85 -11.20 17.85
N GLY A 125 16.60 -11.81 18.78
CA GLY A 125 17.88 -11.28 19.27
C GLY A 125 17.76 -9.94 20.00
N MET A 126 16.67 -9.74 20.76
CA MET A 126 16.35 -8.49 21.46
C MET A 126 16.31 -8.66 22.99
N ASP A 127 16.49 -7.57 23.73
CA ASP A 127 16.14 -7.55 25.16
C ASP A 127 14.61 -7.61 25.33
N PRO A 128 14.07 -8.48 26.19
CA PRO A 128 12.63 -8.69 26.32
C PRO A 128 11.88 -7.46 26.87
N ARG A 129 12.53 -6.62 27.69
CA ARG A 129 11.90 -5.37 28.18
C ARG A 129 11.80 -4.35 27.06
N LYS A 130 12.85 -4.21 26.24
CA LYS A 130 12.82 -3.35 25.05
C LYS A 130 11.72 -3.77 24.07
N LEU A 131 11.62 -5.07 23.78
CA LEU A 131 10.55 -5.59 22.92
C LEU A 131 9.17 -5.36 23.53
N SER A 132 9.00 -5.58 24.84
CA SER A 132 7.74 -5.32 25.53
C SER A 132 7.30 -3.85 25.43
N HIS A 133 8.22 -2.89 25.54
CA HIS A 133 7.89 -1.46 25.38
C HIS A 133 7.38 -1.16 23.96
N ILE A 134 8.02 -1.72 22.93
CA ILE A 134 7.62 -1.55 21.54
C ILE A 134 6.24 -2.17 21.29
N LEU A 135 6.03 -3.41 21.75
CA LEU A 135 4.75 -4.09 21.57
C LEU A 135 3.61 -3.39 22.31
N ARG A 136 3.82 -2.88 23.52
CA ARG A 136 2.80 -2.08 24.25
C ARG A 136 2.49 -0.77 23.53
N PHE A 137 3.51 -0.09 23.01
CA PHE A 137 3.34 1.13 22.24
C PHE A 137 2.50 0.90 20.98
N LEU A 138 2.69 -0.24 20.30
CA LEU A 138 1.91 -0.65 19.13
C LEU A 138 0.51 -1.15 19.50
N ALA A 139 0.34 -1.85 20.63
CA ALA A 139 -0.96 -2.33 21.10
C ALA A 139 -1.91 -1.18 21.45
N LEU A 140 -1.41 -0.06 21.98
CA LEU A 140 -2.20 1.18 22.15
C LEU A 140 -2.73 1.75 20.82
N ARG A 141 -2.15 1.33 19.70
CA ARG A 141 -2.57 1.68 18.34
C ARG A 141 -3.25 0.50 17.63
N ASN A 142 -3.68 -0.49 18.40
CA ASN A 142 -4.36 -1.69 17.94
C ASN A 142 -3.52 -2.57 17.01
N VAL A 143 -2.19 -2.55 17.11
CA VAL A 143 -1.28 -3.48 16.41
C VAL A 143 -0.69 -4.43 17.46
N PHE A 144 -0.97 -5.73 17.33
CA PHE A 144 -0.79 -6.76 18.36
C PHE A 144 -1.72 -6.61 19.58
N CYS A 145 -1.81 -7.66 20.39
CA CYS A 145 -2.62 -7.69 21.62
C CYS A 145 -1.85 -8.37 22.76
N GLU A 146 -1.77 -7.74 23.94
CA GLU A 146 -1.25 -8.37 25.17
C GLU A 146 -2.40 -9.06 25.90
N LEU A 147 -2.53 -10.39 25.75
CA LEU A 147 -3.66 -11.16 26.29
C LEU A 147 -3.60 -11.26 27.82
N LYS A 148 -2.38 -11.34 28.35
CA LYS A 148 -2.02 -11.30 29.77
C LYS A 148 -0.58 -10.79 29.88
N PRO A 149 -0.11 -10.31 31.06
CA PRO A 149 1.20 -9.70 31.19
C PRO A 149 2.32 -10.54 30.54
N GLY A 150 2.97 -9.98 29.53
CA GLY A 150 4.06 -10.60 28.79
C GLY A 150 3.66 -11.57 27.68
N TYR A 151 2.38 -11.87 27.45
CA TYR A 151 1.91 -12.81 26.42
C TYR A 151 1.21 -12.09 25.28
N TRP A 152 1.72 -12.27 24.06
CA TRP A 152 1.36 -11.50 22.89
C TRP A 152 0.70 -12.34 21.80
N ALA A 153 -0.33 -11.78 21.19
CA ALA A 153 -1.06 -12.35 20.07
C ALA A 153 -1.05 -11.41 18.87
N ASN A 154 -1.16 -11.99 17.68
CA ASN A 154 -1.48 -11.23 16.48
C ASN A 154 -2.93 -10.78 16.52
N ASN A 155 -3.21 -9.67 15.86
CA ASN A 155 -4.56 -9.17 15.66
C ASN A 155 -4.73 -8.71 14.20
N ARG A 156 -5.87 -8.15 13.86
CA ARG A 156 -6.20 -7.76 12.48
C ARG A 156 -5.19 -6.78 11.88
N CYS A 157 -4.59 -5.89 12.68
CA CYS A 157 -3.63 -4.90 12.18
C CYS A 157 -2.16 -5.39 12.21
N SER A 158 -1.82 -6.41 12.98
CA SER A 158 -0.49 -7.05 12.91
C SER A 158 -0.43 -8.19 11.88
N PHE A 159 -1.58 -8.73 11.48
CA PHE A 159 -1.68 -9.81 10.50
C PHE A 159 -1.01 -9.48 9.14
N PRO A 160 -1.17 -8.27 8.57
CA PRO A 160 -0.48 -7.87 7.33
C PRO A 160 1.04 -7.74 7.46
N LEU A 161 1.58 -7.72 8.67
CA LEU A 161 3.03 -7.63 8.90
C LEU A 161 3.74 -8.96 8.68
N ARG A 162 3.00 -10.07 8.63
CA ARG A 162 3.52 -11.39 8.29
C ARG A 162 3.91 -11.45 6.82
N THR A 163 4.98 -12.17 6.52
CA THR A 163 5.46 -12.33 5.14
C THR A 163 4.62 -13.28 4.29
N ASP A 164 3.92 -14.21 4.92
CA ASP A 164 3.11 -15.24 4.29
C ASP A 164 1.61 -14.89 4.26
N SER A 165 1.23 -13.73 4.81
CA SER A 165 -0.17 -13.34 4.87
C SER A 165 -0.72 -13.05 3.47
N PRO A 166 -1.96 -13.50 3.15
CA PRO A 166 -2.63 -13.16 1.91
C PRO A 166 -2.98 -11.66 1.78
N ASN A 167 -2.79 -10.85 2.83
CA ASN A 167 -2.87 -9.38 2.75
C ASN A 167 -1.56 -8.68 3.16
N THR A 168 -0.42 -9.36 3.06
CA THR A 168 0.88 -8.83 3.50
C THR A 168 1.21 -7.44 2.93
N ILE A 169 1.86 -6.61 3.73
CA ILE A 169 2.47 -5.33 3.31
C ILE A 169 3.96 -5.29 3.67
N TRP A 170 4.57 -6.46 3.89
CA TRP A 170 5.93 -6.57 4.39
C TRP A 170 6.97 -6.01 3.40
N ASN A 171 6.84 -6.30 2.11
CA ASN A 171 7.75 -5.76 1.10
C ASN A 171 7.53 -4.25 0.96
N ALA A 172 6.29 -3.78 1.04
CA ALA A 172 5.96 -2.36 0.98
C ALA A 172 6.56 -1.56 2.13
N LEU A 173 6.47 -2.08 3.36
CA LEU A 173 7.12 -1.44 4.52
C LEU A 173 8.64 -1.48 4.41
N GLY A 174 9.22 -2.58 3.93
CA GLY A 174 10.64 -2.66 3.60
C GLY A 174 11.04 -1.62 2.55
N HIS A 175 10.19 -1.44 1.55
CA HIS A 175 10.40 -0.52 0.43
C HIS A 175 10.43 0.95 0.86
N LEU A 176 9.43 1.33 1.66
CA LEU A 176 9.32 2.67 2.23
C LEU A 176 10.50 2.98 3.16
N ARG A 177 11.07 1.98 3.82
CA ARG A 177 12.22 2.15 4.71
C ARG A 177 13.53 2.35 3.95
N GLU A 178 13.85 1.46 3.01
CA GLU A 178 15.19 1.40 2.40
C GLU A 178 15.34 2.23 1.13
N GLU A 179 14.26 2.41 0.37
CA GLU A 179 14.35 2.97 -0.98
C GLU A 179 13.65 4.33 -1.14
N ILE A 180 12.56 4.62 -0.43
CA ILE A 180 11.78 5.86 -0.67
C ILE A 180 11.80 6.86 0.50
N ALA A 181 11.36 6.48 1.72
CA ALA A 181 10.74 7.46 2.61
C ALA A 181 11.64 7.97 3.74
N LEU A 182 11.97 7.17 4.76
CA LEU A 182 12.51 7.74 6.01
C LEU A 182 13.78 8.60 5.83
N PRO A 183 14.79 8.17 5.06
CA PRO A 183 16.04 8.94 4.97
C PRO A 183 15.95 10.16 4.05
N ALA A 184 15.27 10.05 2.91
CA ALA A 184 15.07 11.18 2.00
C ALA A 184 14.10 12.23 2.59
N LEU A 185 13.10 11.81 3.38
CA LEU A 185 12.16 12.75 3.99
C LEU A 185 12.82 13.65 5.05
N VAL A 186 13.93 13.23 5.66
CA VAL A 186 14.71 14.10 6.56
C VAL A 186 15.34 15.27 5.79
N GLU A 187 15.69 15.06 4.52
CA GLU A 187 16.25 16.09 3.64
C GLU A 187 15.20 16.99 2.98
N LEU A 188 13.92 16.60 3.04
CA LEU A 188 12.85 17.28 2.30
C LEU A 188 12.67 18.75 2.72
N PRO A 189 12.66 19.12 4.02
CA PRO A 189 12.58 20.53 4.41
C PRO A 189 13.71 21.37 3.81
N GLU A 190 14.95 20.86 3.84
CA GLU A 190 16.10 21.55 3.27
C GLU A 190 15.94 21.76 1.76
N VAL A 191 15.44 20.76 1.03
CA VAL A 191 15.17 20.89 -0.41
C VAL A 191 14.07 21.92 -0.70
N LEU A 192 12.98 21.90 0.08
CA LEU A 192 11.84 22.80 -0.12
C LEU A 192 12.12 24.24 0.32
N LEU A 193 13.14 24.46 1.16
CA LEU A 193 13.54 25.77 1.65
C LEU A 193 14.80 26.32 0.96
N ASP A 194 15.51 25.51 0.18
CA ASP A 194 16.71 25.89 -0.57
C ASP A 194 16.38 26.81 -1.76
N LYS A 195 16.21 28.10 -1.46
CA LYS A 195 16.01 29.17 -2.44
C LYS A 195 17.28 29.50 -3.22
N GLU A 196 18.44 29.48 -2.55
CA GLU A 196 19.72 29.89 -3.13
C GLU A 196 20.25 28.85 -4.13
N GLY A 197 20.13 27.55 -3.82
CA GLY A 197 20.44 26.44 -4.72
C GLY A 197 19.34 26.16 -5.76
N GLY A 198 18.23 26.92 -5.71
CA GLY A 198 17.14 26.86 -6.68
C GLY A 198 16.38 25.55 -6.67
N ARG A 199 16.38 24.81 -5.55
CA ARG A 199 15.62 23.56 -5.39
C ARG A 199 14.18 23.83 -4.95
N ALA A 200 13.97 24.85 -4.11
CA ALA A 200 12.64 25.21 -3.61
C ALA A 200 11.60 25.49 -4.71
N LEU A 201 12.04 25.88 -5.91
CA LEU A 201 11.18 26.21 -7.05
C LEU A 201 11.31 25.22 -8.21
N SER A 202 12.04 24.12 -8.05
CA SER A 202 12.32 23.18 -9.13
C SER A 202 11.33 22.01 -9.16
N TRP A 203 10.89 21.67 -10.37
CA TRP A 203 10.14 20.45 -10.68
C TRP A 203 11.02 19.36 -11.30
N ASP A 204 12.34 19.57 -11.33
CA ASP A 204 13.29 18.57 -11.82
C ASP A 204 13.47 17.48 -10.76
N HIS A 205 13.15 16.23 -11.10
CA HIS A 205 13.33 15.07 -10.22
C HIS A 205 14.80 14.91 -9.77
N LYS A 206 15.76 15.43 -10.56
CA LYS A 206 17.20 15.47 -10.23
C LYS A 206 17.53 16.43 -9.08
N LYS A 207 16.58 17.28 -8.67
CA LYS A 207 16.72 18.21 -7.53
C LYS A 207 15.94 17.79 -6.28
N SER A 208 15.36 16.58 -6.27
CA SER A 208 14.56 16.05 -5.17
C SER A 208 15.36 15.69 -3.92
N ALA A 209 14.64 15.43 -2.82
CA ALA A 209 15.24 14.93 -1.57
C ALA A 209 15.88 13.54 -1.72
N PHE A 210 15.33 12.70 -2.61
CA PHE A 210 15.94 11.41 -2.97
C PHE A 210 17.36 11.60 -3.52
N GLN A 211 17.53 12.52 -4.46
CA GLN A 211 18.82 12.84 -5.08
C GLN A 211 19.82 13.42 -4.09
N LYS A 212 19.33 14.20 -3.11
CA LYS A 212 20.17 14.77 -2.06
C LYS A 212 20.69 13.70 -1.10
N TYR A 213 19.87 12.70 -0.77
CA TYR A 213 20.21 11.68 0.22
C TYR A 213 20.89 10.44 -0.36
N TYR A 214 20.30 9.80 -1.37
CA TYR A 214 20.70 8.46 -1.80
C TYR A 214 21.85 8.48 -2.80
N GLU A 215 21.66 9.14 -3.94
CA GLU A 215 22.63 9.08 -5.04
C GLU A 215 22.42 10.24 -6.03
N PRO A 216 23.17 11.35 -5.87
CA PRO A 216 23.07 12.48 -6.79
C PRO A 216 23.35 12.07 -8.24
N GLY A 217 22.43 12.40 -9.14
CA GLY A 217 22.51 12.12 -10.57
C GLY A 217 21.96 10.75 -10.99
N CYS A 218 21.45 9.93 -10.06
CA CYS A 218 20.90 8.60 -10.34
C CYS A 218 19.37 8.64 -10.30
N ASP A 219 18.69 8.26 -11.38
CA ASP A 219 17.23 8.15 -11.36
C ASP A 219 16.76 7.09 -10.34
N PHE A 220 15.56 7.25 -9.80
CA PHE A 220 15.01 6.33 -8.82
C PHE A 220 14.95 4.88 -9.34
N PHE A 221 14.49 4.69 -10.58
CA PHE A 221 14.38 3.36 -11.17
C PHE A 221 15.76 2.78 -11.53
N ASP A 222 16.73 3.63 -11.86
CA ASP A 222 18.14 3.21 -12.01
C ASP A 222 18.74 2.77 -10.67
N PHE A 223 18.45 3.48 -9.59
CA PHE A 223 18.89 3.12 -8.23
C PHE A 223 18.35 1.76 -7.78
N LEU A 224 17.11 1.42 -8.15
CA LEU A 224 16.55 0.08 -7.91
C LEU A 224 17.30 -0.97 -8.73
N ALA A 225 17.49 -0.71 -10.03
CA ALA A 225 18.13 -1.65 -10.96
C ALA A 225 19.61 -1.92 -10.64
N LYS A 226 20.34 -0.94 -10.11
CA LYS A 226 21.75 -1.07 -9.71
C LYS A 226 21.98 -1.86 -8.42
N SER A 227 20.92 -2.27 -7.72
CA SER A 227 21.06 -3.05 -6.49
C SER A 227 21.72 -4.40 -6.75
N LYS A 228 22.61 -4.81 -5.83
CA LYS A 228 23.27 -6.12 -5.91
C LYS A 228 22.19 -7.22 -5.96
N ASP A 229 22.34 -8.15 -6.89
CA ASP A 229 21.42 -9.27 -7.11
C ASP A 229 19.97 -8.84 -7.48
N GLY A 230 19.74 -7.56 -7.80
CA GLY A 230 18.45 -7.03 -8.22
C GLY A 230 17.38 -6.93 -7.12
N TYR A 231 17.76 -7.09 -5.85
CA TYR A 231 16.80 -7.26 -4.75
C TYR A 231 15.82 -6.08 -4.59
N ARG A 232 16.25 -4.84 -4.89
CA ARG A 232 15.38 -3.66 -4.77
C ARG A 232 14.31 -3.63 -5.85
N ALA A 233 14.67 -3.99 -7.08
CA ALA A 233 13.71 -4.11 -8.17
C ALA A 233 12.70 -5.23 -7.90
N GLU A 234 13.16 -6.37 -7.38
CA GLU A 234 12.27 -7.47 -6.96
C GLU A 234 11.30 -7.03 -5.85
N ARG A 235 11.82 -6.36 -4.80
CA ARG A 235 11.00 -5.84 -3.71
C ARG A 235 10.01 -4.78 -4.19
N PHE A 236 10.43 -3.90 -5.08
CA PHE A 236 9.56 -2.89 -5.69
C PHE A 236 8.39 -3.54 -6.44
N GLY A 237 8.67 -4.57 -7.26
CA GLY A 237 7.62 -5.34 -7.95
C GLY A 237 6.62 -5.96 -6.97
N LYS A 238 7.09 -6.60 -5.89
CA LYS A 238 6.22 -7.12 -4.82
C LYS A 238 5.43 -6.01 -4.12
N THR A 239 6.05 -4.88 -3.86
CA THR A 239 5.43 -3.71 -3.23
C THR A 239 4.27 -3.17 -4.05
N MET A 240 4.39 -3.11 -5.39
CA MET A 240 3.30 -2.65 -6.25
C MET A 240 2.06 -3.55 -6.14
N ILE A 241 2.25 -4.86 -5.95
CA ILE A 241 1.15 -5.82 -5.71
C ILE A 241 0.53 -5.58 -4.33
N GLU A 242 1.37 -5.50 -3.29
CA GLU A 242 0.93 -5.31 -1.91
C GLU A 242 0.15 -4.00 -1.72
N LEU A 243 0.67 -2.89 -2.26
CA LEU A 243 0.02 -1.59 -2.19
C LEU A 243 -1.28 -1.55 -2.99
N SER A 244 -1.30 -2.09 -4.22
CA SER A 244 -2.51 -2.19 -5.04
C SER A 244 -3.63 -2.92 -4.30
N ARG A 245 -3.32 -4.05 -3.64
CA ARG A 245 -4.26 -4.77 -2.78
C ARG A 245 -4.71 -3.92 -1.59
N SER A 246 -3.77 -3.29 -0.87
CA SER A 246 -4.08 -2.48 0.32
C SER A 246 -4.95 -1.25 0.03
N CYS A 247 -4.84 -0.70 -1.19
CA CYS A 247 -5.63 0.43 -1.65
C CYS A 247 -6.94 0.03 -2.35
N GLY A 248 -7.25 -1.27 -2.44
CA GLY A 248 -8.50 -1.78 -2.99
C GLY A 248 -8.63 -1.69 -4.51
N THR A 249 -7.52 -1.80 -5.27
CA THR A 249 -7.53 -1.70 -6.74
C THR A 249 -7.73 -3.07 -7.44
N GLY A 250 -8.64 -3.90 -6.95
CA GLY A 250 -9.01 -5.18 -7.58
C GLY A 250 -9.91 -4.99 -8.82
N ASP A 251 -10.47 -6.07 -9.36
CA ASP A 251 -11.26 -6.08 -10.60
C ASP A 251 -12.38 -5.02 -10.67
N ALA A 252 -13.05 -4.78 -9.54
CA ALA A 252 -14.11 -3.78 -9.46
C ALA A 252 -13.61 -2.34 -9.70
N HIS A 253 -12.33 -2.06 -9.48
CA HIS A 253 -11.71 -0.76 -9.74
C HIS A 253 -11.82 -0.36 -11.21
N TYR A 254 -11.74 -1.34 -12.12
CA TYR A 254 -11.77 -1.08 -13.55
C TYR A 254 -13.20 -0.93 -14.11
N LYS A 255 -14.26 -1.14 -13.31
CA LYS A 255 -15.65 -0.86 -13.73
C LYS A 255 -15.91 0.62 -14.04
N GLY A 256 -15.03 1.52 -13.59
CA GLY A 256 -15.18 2.96 -13.78
C GLY A 256 -15.10 3.42 -15.24
N TYR A 257 -14.58 2.58 -16.14
CA TYR A 257 -14.56 2.83 -17.58
C TYR A 257 -15.51 1.87 -18.31
N ASP A 258 -16.25 2.38 -19.29
CA ASP A 258 -17.14 1.57 -20.14
C ASP A 258 -16.34 0.88 -21.25
N TRP A 259 -15.68 -0.22 -20.89
CA TRP A 259 -14.83 -1.02 -21.78
C TRP A 259 -15.53 -1.49 -23.05
N LYS A 260 -16.85 -1.69 -23.01
CA LYS A 260 -17.62 -2.17 -24.17
C LYS A 260 -17.60 -1.18 -25.34
N LYS A 261 -17.37 0.11 -25.08
CA LYS A 261 -17.26 1.14 -26.13
C LYS A 261 -16.08 0.93 -27.06
N LEU A 262 -15.06 0.19 -26.63
CA LEU A 262 -13.90 -0.12 -27.46
C LEU A 262 -14.24 -1.15 -28.56
N GLY A 263 -15.32 -1.93 -28.40
CA GLY A 263 -15.73 -2.96 -29.35
C GLY A 263 -15.38 -4.38 -28.90
N ALA A 264 -15.72 -5.37 -29.74
CA ALA A 264 -15.63 -6.78 -29.37
C ALA A 264 -14.20 -7.34 -29.39
N ASN A 265 -13.34 -6.81 -30.26
CA ASN A 265 -11.96 -7.26 -30.44
C ASN A 265 -11.07 -6.03 -30.63
N GLY A 266 -9.80 -6.18 -30.28
CA GLY A 266 -8.78 -5.16 -30.45
C GLY A 266 -7.51 -5.51 -29.70
N THR A 267 -6.53 -4.63 -29.77
CA THR A 267 -5.29 -4.70 -29.00
C THR A 267 -5.19 -3.53 -28.04
N LEU A 268 -5.06 -3.82 -26.75
CA LEU A 268 -4.78 -2.82 -25.72
C LEU A 268 -3.32 -2.93 -25.29
N ILE A 269 -2.61 -1.81 -25.24
CA ILE A 269 -1.25 -1.72 -24.71
C ILE A 269 -1.33 -1.20 -23.27
N ASP A 270 -0.94 -2.02 -22.31
CA ASP A 270 -0.79 -1.63 -20.90
C ASP A 270 0.64 -1.14 -20.68
N VAL A 271 0.82 0.19 -20.69
CA VAL A 271 2.13 0.85 -20.66
C VAL A 271 2.60 0.97 -19.21
N GLY A 272 3.76 0.40 -18.90
CA GLY A 272 4.25 0.28 -17.53
C GLY A 272 3.37 -0.64 -16.68
N GLY A 273 2.80 -1.68 -17.30
CA GLY A 273 1.80 -2.55 -16.65
C GLY A 273 2.36 -3.50 -15.58
N GLY A 274 3.66 -3.43 -15.30
CA GLY A 274 4.33 -4.26 -14.32
C GLY A 274 4.25 -5.74 -14.68
N ILE A 275 3.89 -6.57 -13.71
CA ILE A 275 3.68 -8.01 -13.92
C ILE A 275 2.28 -8.36 -14.49
N GLY A 276 1.53 -7.37 -15.00
CA GLY A 276 0.24 -7.56 -15.64
C GLY A 276 -0.98 -7.58 -14.72
N GLY A 277 -0.83 -7.11 -13.46
CA GLY A 277 -1.94 -7.07 -12.49
C GLY A 277 -3.22 -6.41 -13.04
N PRO A 278 -3.17 -5.17 -13.56
CA PRO A 278 -4.30 -4.53 -14.22
C PRO A 278 -4.80 -5.29 -15.45
N ALA A 279 -3.89 -5.80 -16.28
CA ALA A 279 -4.22 -6.52 -17.50
C ALA A 279 -5.12 -7.75 -17.25
N TYR A 280 -4.88 -8.51 -16.18
CA TYR A 280 -5.78 -9.63 -15.80
C TYR A 280 -7.19 -9.16 -15.51
N ALA A 281 -7.34 -8.09 -14.71
CA ALA A 281 -8.63 -7.54 -14.35
C ALA A 281 -9.36 -6.97 -15.58
N ILE A 282 -8.64 -6.27 -16.46
CA ILE A 282 -9.20 -5.68 -17.68
C ILE A 282 -9.63 -6.76 -18.69
N ALA A 283 -8.89 -7.87 -18.78
CA ALA A 283 -9.23 -8.99 -19.67
C ALA A 283 -10.62 -9.58 -19.37
N ASN A 284 -11.10 -9.50 -18.12
CA ASN A 284 -12.46 -9.93 -17.76
C ASN A 284 -13.55 -9.05 -18.40
N TYR A 285 -13.24 -7.79 -18.72
CA TYR A 285 -14.15 -6.86 -19.42
C TYR A 285 -13.97 -6.89 -20.94
N LEU A 286 -12.83 -7.38 -21.43
CA LEU A 286 -12.44 -7.41 -22.84
C LEU A 286 -12.01 -8.84 -23.29
N PRO A 287 -12.89 -9.85 -23.24
CA PRO A 287 -12.50 -11.24 -23.47
C PRO A 287 -12.03 -11.55 -24.91
N GLY A 288 -12.45 -10.75 -25.89
CA GLY A 288 -12.00 -10.86 -27.30
C GLY A 288 -10.74 -10.06 -27.62
N TRP A 289 -10.16 -9.38 -26.64
CA TRP A 289 -9.01 -8.50 -26.86
C TRP A 289 -7.69 -9.20 -26.57
N LYS A 290 -6.65 -8.72 -27.24
CA LYS A 290 -5.27 -8.99 -26.88
C LYS A 290 -4.76 -7.84 -26.02
N ILE A 291 -4.22 -8.14 -24.84
CA ILE A 291 -3.59 -7.12 -24.00
C ILE A 291 -2.09 -7.34 -24.01
N VAL A 292 -1.34 -6.33 -24.44
CA VAL A 292 0.12 -6.35 -24.46
C VAL A 292 0.62 -5.51 -23.28
N VAL A 293 1.21 -6.17 -22.30
CA VAL A 293 1.83 -5.54 -21.15
C VAL A 293 3.25 -5.15 -21.51
N GLN A 294 3.51 -3.84 -21.51
CA GLN A 294 4.81 -3.27 -21.83
C GLN A 294 5.49 -2.77 -20.57
N ASP A 295 6.71 -3.22 -20.34
CA ASP A 295 7.54 -2.78 -19.21
C ASP A 295 9.03 -2.98 -19.52
N ARG A 296 9.91 -2.63 -18.58
CA ARG A 296 11.35 -2.90 -18.67
C ARG A 296 11.62 -4.41 -18.78
N ALA A 297 12.76 -4.77 -19.36
CA ALA A 297 13.14 -6.15 -19.70
C ALA A 297 12.91 -7.14 -18.55
N GLU A 298 13.42 -6.79 -17.37
CA GLU A 298 13.35 -7.59 -16.16
C GLU A 298 11.91 -7.78 -15.66
N VAL A 299 11.08 -6.74 -15.77
CA VAL A 299 9.70 -6.74 -15.29
C VAL A 299 8.80 -7.51 -16.27
N ALA A 300 8.94 -7.28 -17.57
CA ALA A 300 8.22 -8.00 -18.62
C ALA A 300 8.54 -9.51 -18.55
N LYS A 301 9.81 -9.87 -18.30
CA LYS A 301 10.21 -11.26 -18.07
C LYS A 301 9.50 -11.87 -16.86
N SER A 302 9.52 -11.20 -15.70
CA SER A 302 8.83 -11.68 -14.50
C SER A 302 7.31 -11.78 -14.69
N GLY A 303 6.69 -10.84 -15.42
CA GLY A 303 5.28 -10.88 -15.77
C GLY A 303 4.93 -12.12 -16.61
N LYS A 304 5.76 -12.42 -17.63
CA LYS A 304 5.61 -13.62 -18.46
C LYS A 304 5.73 -14.92 -17.66
N GLU A 305 6.73 -15.03 -16.78
CA GLU A 305 6.92 -16.19 -15.92
C GLU A 305 5.72 -16.36 -14.96
N ASN A 306 5.22 -15.27 -14.38
CA ASN A 306 4.04 -15.28 -13.52
C ASN A 306 2.78 -15.71 -14.28
N TYR A 307 2.58 -15.19 -15.49
CA TYR A 307 1.46 -15.56 -16.35
C TYR A 307 1.44 -17.06 -16.68
N GLN A 308 2.60 -17.62 -17.03
CA GLN A 308 2.76 -19.06 -17.28
C GLN A 308 2.48 -19.89 -16.03
N LYS A 309 2.95 -19.45 -14.87
CA LYS A 309 2.76 -20.14 -13.59
C LYS A 309 1.29 -20.17 -13.15
N ILE A 310 0.55 -19.08 -13.37
CA ILE A 310 -0.88 -18.99 -13.01
C ILE A 310 -1.74 -19.81 -13.98
N GLY A 311 -1.29 -20.01 -15.22
CA GLY A 311 -2.05 -20.75 -16.23
C GLY A 311 -3.33 -20.03 -16.65
N SER A 312 -3.32 -18.69 -16.66
CA SER A 312 -4.48 -17.88 -17.04
C SER A 312 -4.82 -18.06 -18.52
N THR A 313 -6.12 -18.06 -18.83
CA THR A 313 -6.63 -18.11 -20.21
C THR A 313 -6.78 -16.75 -20.87
N ALA A 314 -6.53 -15.65 -20.14
CA ALA A 314 -6.57 -14.30 -20.69
C ALA A 314 -5.52 -14.15 -21.81
N ASN A 315 -5.87 -13.49 -22.91
CA ASN A 315 -4.97 -13.30 -24.06
C ASN A 315 -3.97 -12.16 -23.79
N LEU A 316 -2.97 -12.46 -22.96
CA LEU A 316 -1.92 -11.52 -22.55
C LEU A 316 -0.59 -11.81 -23.28
N GLU A 317 0.09 -10.76 -23.71
CA GLU A 317 1.47 -10.78 -24.19
C GLU A 317 2.31 -9.84 -23.32
N PHE A 318 3.57 -10.20 -23.06
CA PHE A 318 4.51 -9.33 -22.34
C PHE A 318 5.64 -8.94 -23.27
N GLU A 319 5.95 -7.64 -23.32
CA GLU A 319 6.94 -7.07 -24.23
C GLU A 319 7.86 -6.10 -23.49
N GLU A 320 9.17 -6.20 -23.77
CA GLU A 320 10.15 -5.24 -23.28
C GLU A 320 10.04 -3.93 -24.07
N VAL A 321 9.64 -2.85 -23.39
CA VAL A 321 9.58 -1.51 -23.98
C VAL A 321 9.95 -0.47 -22.94
N ASP A 322 10.85 0.42 -23.32
CA ASP A 322 11.07 1.71 -22.65
C ASP A 322 10.03 2.69 -23.16
N PHE A 323 9.01 2.99 -22.35
CA PHE A 323 7.89 3.85 -22.75
C PHE A 323 8.29 5.31 -22.98
N LEU A 324 9.50 5.73 -22.60
CA LEU A 324 10.03 7.06 -22.92
C LEU A 324 10.61 7.12 -24.34
N LYS A 325 10.73 5.98 -25.02
CA LYS A 325 11.13 5.89 -26.42
C LYS A 325 9.91 5.76 -27.32
N ALA A 326 10.15 5.94 -28.62
CA ALA A 326 9.11 5.71 -29.62
C ALA A 326 8.55 4.28 -29.53
N GLN A 327 7.23 4.17 -29.57
CA GLN A 327 6.54 2.88 -29.54
C GLN A 327 7.00 1.98 -30.71
N PRO A 328 7.33 0.70 -30.47
CA PRO A 328 7.70 -0.25 -31.51
C PRO A 328 6.82 -0.19 -32.76
N ALA A 329 7.44 -0.15 -33.94
CA ALA A 329 6.73 0.05 -35.21
C ALA A 329 5.62 -0.98 -35.47
N HIS A 330 5.79 -2.22 -35.00
CA HIS A 330 4.80 -3.29 -35.13
C HIS A 330 3.56 -3.10 -34.21
N ARG A 331 3.65 -2.25 -33.19
CA ARG A 331 2.53 -1.87 -32.32
C ARG A 331 1.83 -0.59 -32.76
N VAL A 332 2.56 0.36 -33.36
CA VAL A 332 2.00 1.64 -33.82
C VAL A 332 0.81 1.46 -34.77
N GLN A 333 0.82 0.43 -35.61
CA GLN A 333 -0.25 0.17 -36.58
C GLN A 333 -1.32 -0.81 -36.07
N GLY A 334 -1.14 -1.41 -34.89
CA GLY A 334 -1.97 -2.53 -34.42
C GLY A 334 -2.61 -2.33 -33.04
N ALA A 335 -2.33 -1.22 -32.36
CA ALA A 335 -2.91 -0.89 -31.06
C ALA A 335 -4.20 -0.05 -31.24
N ASP A 336 -5.27 -0.46 -30.56
CA ASP A 336 -6.55 0.24 -30.54
C ASP A 336 -6.71 1.11 -29.28
N ALA A 337 -6.00 0.77 -28.20
CA ALA A 337 -6.01 1.52 -26.95
C ALA A 337 -4.66 1.48 -26.24
N TYR A 338 -4.30 2.58 -25.58
CA TYR A 338 -3.18 2.65 -24.63
C TYR A 338 -3.73 2.92 -23.24
N PHE A 339 -3.32 2.11 -22.27
CA PHE A 339 -3.71 2.22 -20.88
C PHE A 339 -2.49 2.54 -20.03
N LEU A 340 -2.63 3.53 -19.14
CA LEU A 340 -1.57 3.97 -18.22
C LEU A 340 -2.16 4.07 -16.82
N ARG A 341 -1.80 3.14 -15.92
CA ARG A 341 -2.22 3.19 -14.51
C ARG A 341 -1.05 3.53 -13.61
N HIS A 342 -1.16 4.63 -12.87
CA HIS A 342 -0.11 5.10 -11.95
C HIS A 342 1.26 5.21 -12.64
N ILE A 343 1.27 5.75 -13.87
CA ILE A 343 2.51 6.02 -14.62
C ILE A 343 2.83 7.51 -14.59
N LEU A 344 1.96 8.31 -15.20
CA LEU A 344 2.21 9.74 -15.43
C LEU A 344 2.43 10.56 -14.15
N HIS A 345 2.04 10.04 -12.97
CA HIS A 345 2.25 10.71 -11.69
C HIS A 345 3.70 10.70 -11.19
N ASP A 346 4.55 9.82 -11.74
CA ASP A 346 5.96 9.72 -11.35
C ASP A 346 6.85 10.73 -12.09
N TRP A 347 6.32 11.36 -13.14
CA TRP A 347 7.10 12.12 -14.10
C TRP A 347 6.69 13.61 -14.12
N PRO A 348 7.64 14.54 -14.30
CA PRO A 348 7.31 15.93 -14.55
C PRO A 348 6.60 16.07 -15.90
N ALA A 349 5.76 17.09 -16.04
CA ALA A 349 4.93 17.30 -17.24
C ALA A 349 5.69 17.21 -18.57
N LYS A 350 6.94 17.69 -18.63
CA LYS A 350 7.77 17.63 -19.85
C LYS A 350 8.14 16.20 -20.26
N ALA A 351 8.25 15.26 -19.32
CA ALA A 351 8.55 13.87 -19.63
C ALA A 351 7.28 13.08 -20.01
N CYS A 352 6.09 13.60 -19.71
CA CYS A 352 4.81 12.99 -20.08
C CYS A 352 4.33 13.34 -21.51
N VAL A 353 4.98 14.30 -22.18
CA VAL A 353 4.67 14.79 -23.52
C VAL A 353 5.79 14.39 -24.45
#